data_AF-A0A6P2FCS9-F1
#
_entry.id   AF-A0A6P2FCS9-F1
#
_cell.length_a   1.000
_cell.length_b   1.000
_cell.length_c   1.000
_cell.angle_alpha   90.00
_cell.angle_beta   90.00
_cell.angle_gamma   90.00
#
_symmetry.space_group_name_H-M   'P 1'
#
loop_
_entity.id
_entity.type
_entity.pdbx_description
1 polymer ?
#
loop_
_entity_poly.entity_id
_entity_poly.type
_entity_poly.pdbx_seq_one_letter_code
_entity_poly.pdbx_strand_id
1 'polypeptide(L)'
;MKKDSTPTIAMLAIAACVVWAAPAATAGTAWRCGNAYSDQPCQDGKPLALGDTRDVGRKREADDATREARAAGDRLERERLQQEKAQGGRRATLIDSRPSAPKSIADSDGARKKKKGKKDSDYFSAHDPVATAKKKAEKAGRRSAEKS
;
A
#
# COMPACT_ATOMS: atom_id res chain seq x y z
N MET A 1 17.65 -62.76 19.84
CA MET A 1 17.87 -61.66 20.80
C MET A 1 18.18 -60.40 20.01
N LYS A 2 17.16 -59.61 19.66
CA LYS A 2 17.32 -58.35 18.95
C LYS A 2 17.59 -57.28 20.01
N LYS A 3 18.77 -56.66 19.97
CA LYS A 3 19.14 -55.57 20.89
C LYS A 3 18.71 -54.27 20.23
N ASP A 4 17.73 -53.62 20.85
CA ASP A 4 17.20 -52.31 20.47
C ASP A 4 18.27 -51.23 20.76
N SER A 5 19.20 -51.03 19.82
CA SER A 5 20.30 -50.05 19.93
C SER A 5 19.95 -48.66 19.39
N THR A 6 18.68 -48.40 19.08
CA THR A 6 18.20 -47.13 18.52
C THR A 6 17.98 -45.97 19.52
N PRO A 7 17.65 -46.17 20.82
CA PRO A 7 17.35 -45.03 21.70
C PRO A 7 18.61 -44.29 22.19
N THR A 8 19.77 -44.95 22.23
CA THR A 8 21.03 -44.37 22.74
C THR A 8 21.69 -43.43 21.72
N ILE A 9 21.58 -43.73 20.42
CA ILE A 9 22.12 -42.88 19.35
C ILE A 9 21.29 -41.59 19.25
N ALA A 10 19.96 -41.68 19.38
CA ALA A 10 19.08 -40.52 19.36
C ALA A 10 19.34 -39.58 20.56
N MET A 11 19.60 -40.13 21.74
CA MET A 11 19.94 -39.35 22.94
C MET A 11 21.29 -38.62 22.80
N LEU A 12 22.31 -39.25 22.20
CA LEU A 12 23.59 -38.60 21.94
C LEU A 12 23.49 -37.45 20.93
N ALA A 13 22.65 -37.62 19.90
CA ALA A 13 22.42 -36.56 18.90
C ALA A 13 21.71 -35.34 19.50
N ILE A 14 20.74 -35.54 20.41
CA ILE A 14 20.04 -34.44 21.10
C ILE A 14 20.98 -33.72 22.08
N ALA A 15 21.83 -34.47 22.80
CA ALA A 15 22.81 -33.87 23.72
C ALA A 15 23.88 -33.03 23.00
N ALA A 16 24.30 -33.44 21.79
CA ALA A 16 25.24 -32.67 20.97
C ALA A 16 24.64 -31.33 20.50
N CYS A 17 23.33 -31.28 20.22
CA CYS A 17 22.64 -30.04 19.82
C CYS A 17 22.54 -29.02 20.97
N VAL A 18 22.48 -29.47 22.23
CA VAL A 18 22.38 -28.56 23.40
C VAL A 18 23.72 -27.87 23.69
N VAL A 19 24.86 -28.49 23.36
CA VAL A 19 26.20 -27.87 23.55
C VAL A 19 26.45 -26.73 22.56
N TRP A 20 25.79 -26.72 21.40
CA TRP A 20 25.85 -25.61 20.43
C TRP A 20 24.82 -24.50 20.69
N ALA A 21 23.83 -24.76 21.55
CA ALA A 21 22.95 -23.72 22.06
C ALA A 21 23.64 -23.00 23.23
N ALA A 22 24.70 -22.23 22.93
CA ALA A 22 25.25 -21.29 23.88
C ALA A 22 24.12 -20.33 24.33
N PRO A 23 23.98 -20.05 25.64
CA PRO A 23 23.03 -19.07 26.11
C PRO A 23 23.49 -17.69 25.64
N ALA A 24 22.95 -17.22 24.51
CA ALA A 24 23.02 -15.82 24.10
C ALA A 24 22.08 -15.00 25.01
N ALA A 25 22.42 -14.95 26.30
CA ALA A 25 21.66 -14.26 27.33
C ALA A 25 22.61 -13.56 28.31
N THR A 26 23.54 -12.77 27.77
CA THR A 26 24.08 -11.60 28.46
C THR A 26 24.05 -10.48 27.43
N ALA A 27 23.61 -9.28 27.81
CA ALA A 27 23.64 -8.13 26.92
C ALA A 27 25.08 -7.97 26.39
N GLY A 28 25.28 -8.33 25.13
CA GLY A 28 26.54 -8.85 24.64
C GLY A 28 27.62 -7.78 24.58
N THR A 29 28.60 -7.86 25.48
CA THR A 29 29.87 -7.15 25.29
C THR A 29 30.68 -7.94 24.27
N ALA A 30 30.64 -7.53 23.00
CA ALA A 30 31.58 -8.02 22.00
C ALA A 30 32.88 -7.24 22.09
N TRP A 31 34.01 -7.85 21.76
CA TRP A 31 35.33 -7.23 21.83
C TRP A 31 35.88 -7.05 20.43
N ARG A 32 36.46 -5.88 20.17
CA ARG A 32 37.22 -5.64 18.93
C ARG A 32 38.69 -5.94 19.18
N CYS A 33 39.16 -7.05 18.62
CA CYS A 33 40.54 -7.52 18.70
C CYS A 33 41.24 -7.19 17.37
N GLY A 34 41.79 -5.99 17.25
CA GLY A 34 42.36 -5.50 15.99
C GLY A 34 41.32 -5.46 14.86
N ASN A 35 41.47 -6.34 13.85
CA ASN A 35 40.57 -6.41 12.69
C ASN A 35 39.41 -7.42 12.84
N ALA A 36 39.39 -8.23 13.91
CA ALA A 36 38.36 -9.25 14.15
C ALA A 36 37.42 -8.83 15.30
N TYR A 37 36.19 -9.33 15.28
CA TYR A 37 35.30 -9.30 16.44
C TYR A 37 35.43 -10.62 17.19
N SER A 38 35.39 -10.57 18.52
CA SER A 38 35.49 -11.72 19.40
C SER A 38 34.46 -11.61 20.52
N ASP A 39 33.88 -12.74 20.92
CA ASP A 39 33.01 -12.82 22.10
C ASP A 39 33.81 -13.01 23.40
N GLN A 40 35.13 -13.20 23.30
CA GLN A 40 36.06 -13.26 24.44
C GLN A 40 36.94 -12.00 24.54
N PRO A 41 37.26 -11.53 25.76
CA PRO A 41 38.16 -10.41 25.96
C PRO A 41 39.57 -10.75 25.46
N CYS A 42 40.17 -9.85 24.70
CA CYS A 42 41.55 -9.94 24.24
C CYS A 42 42.41 -8.86 24.90
N GLN A 43 43.73 -9.10 25.03
CA GLN A 43 44.65 -8.21 25.76
C GLN A 43 44.57 -6.75 25.32
N ASP A 44 44.42 -6.49 24.01
CA ASP A 44 44.28 -5.15 23.43
C ASP A 44 42.85 -4.84 22.95
N GLY A 45 41.87 -5.63 23.40
CA GLY A 45 40.50 -5.54 22.96
C GLY A 45 39.77 -4.33 23.54
N LYS A 46 39.06 -3.60 22.70
CA LYS A 46 38.08 -2.61 23.21
C LYS A 46 36.72 -3.27 23.43
N PRO A 47 36.09 -3.13 24.61
CA PRO A 47 34.75 -3.62 24.84
C PRO A 47 33.77 -2.78 24.02
N LEU A 48 32.96 -3.46 23.23
CA LEU A 48 31.86 -2.89 22.47
C LEU A 48 30.55 -3.35 23.10
N ALA A 49 29.81 -2.40 23.68
CA ALA A 49 28.48 -2.67 24.18
C ALA A 49 27.53 -2.86 22.99
N LEU A 50 27.19 -4.10 22.66
CA LEU A 50 26.11 -4.41 21.72
C LEU A 50 24.77 -4.33 22.47
N GLY A 51 24.45 -3.13 22.94
CA GLY A 51 23.14 -2.86 23.50
C GLY A 51 22.11 -2.71 22.39
N ASP A 52 21.45 -3.80 21.98
CA ASP A 52 20.12 -3.67 21.39
C ASP A 52 19.15 -3.35 22.53
N THR A 53 19.16 -2.08 22.98
CA THR A 53 18.11 -1.57 23.85
C THR A 53 16.88 -1.44 22.98
N ARG A 54 16.12 -2.54 22.86
CA ARG A 54 14.79 -2.53 22.26
C ARG A 54 13.94 -1.55 23.06
N ASP A 55 13.88 -0.34 22.55
CA ASP A 55 13.19 0.76 23.21
C ASP A 55 11.71 0.41 23.29
N VAL A 56 11.20 0.33 24.52
CA VAL A 56 9.80 -0.04 24.78
C VAL A 56 8.83 0.95 24.13
N GLY A 57 9.25 2.20 23.91
CA GLY A 57 8.53 3.21 23.15
C GLY A 57 8.42 2.83 21.67
N ARG A 58 9.56 2.54 21.01
CA ARG A 58 9.59 2.08 19.61
C ARG A 58 8.76 0.81 19.38
N LYS A 59 8.72 -0.11 20.33
CA LYS A 59 7.84 -1.28 20.24
C LYS A 59 6.36 -0.89 20.22
N ARG A 60 5.93 -0.01 21.14
CA ARG A 60 4.54 0.43 21.21
C ARG A 60 4.11 1.17 19.94
N GLU A 61 4.98 2.04 19.42
CA GLU A 61 4.72 2.74 18.17
C GLU A 61 4.57 1.78 16.99
N ALA A 62 5.44 0.76 16.89
CA ALA A 62 5.32 -0.26 15.85
C ALA A 62 4.04 -1.11 15.98
N ASP A 63 3.66 -1.47 17.21
CA ASP A 63 2.43 -2.21 17.50
C ASP A 63 1.18 -1.36 17.14
N ASP A 64 1.21 -0.06 17.44
CA ASP A 64 0.15 0.89 17.11
C ASP A 64 0.01 1.06 15.59
N ALA A 65 1.12 1.29 14.88
CA ALA A 65 1.13 1.39 13.43
C ALA A 65 0.62 0.10 12.76
N THR A 66 0.97 -1.07 13.31
CA THR A 66 0.48 -2.36 12.81
C THR A 66 -1.03 -2.50 12.99
N ARG A 67 -1.57 -2.07 14.14
CA ARG A 67 -3.03 -2.10 14.39
C ARG A 67 -3.77 -1.17 13.44
N GLU A 68 -3.25 0.03 13.21
CA GLU A 68 -3.85 1.00 12.28
C GLU A 68 -3.83 0.49 10.83
N ALA A 69 -2.71 -0.10 10.40
CA ALA A 69 -2.59 -0.68 9.07
C ALA A 69 -3.59 -1.81 8.83
N ARG A 70 -3.80 -2.69 9.84
CA ARG A 70 -4.82 -3.75 9.77
C ARG A 70 -6.23 -3.16 9.63
N ALA A 71 -6.58 -2.20 10.49
CA ALA A 71 -7.89 -1.55 10.42
C ALA A 71 -8.12 -0.82 9.09
N ALA A 72 -7.08 -0.23 8.50
CA ALA A 72 -7.15 0.37 7.18
C ALA A 72 -7.38 -0.69 6.08
N GLY A 73 -6.69 -1.83 6.15
CA GLY A 73 -6.92 -2.97 5.26
C GLY A 73 -8.36 -3.46 5.29
N ASP A 74 -8.92 -3.67 6.48
CA ASP A 74 -10.30 -4.14 6.66
C ASP A 74 -11.34 -3.12 6.13
N ARG A 75 -11.02 -1.83 6.16
CA ARG A 75 -11.87 -0.79 5.53
C ARG A 75 -11.83 -0.91 4.00
N LEU A 76 -10.64 -1.01 3.41
CA LEU A 76 -10.48 -1.14 1.97
C LEU A 76 -11.13 -2.43 1.42
N GLU A 77 -11.05 -3.53 2.16
CA GLU A 77 -11.73 -4.77 1.78
C GLU A 77 -13.25 -4.60 1.76
N ARG A 78 -13.83 -3.98 2.80
CA ARG A 78 -15.27 -3.71 2.84
C ARG A 78 -15.70 -2.77 1.71
N GLU A 79 -14.93 -1.73 1.43
CA GLU A 79 -15.20 -0.83 0.31
C GLU A 79 -15.14 -1.56 -1.04
N ARG A 80 -14.13 -2.41 -1.24
CA ARG A 80 -14.04 -3.25 -2.44
C ARG A 80 -15.28 -4.13 -2.59
N LEU A 81 -15.68 -4.84 -1.54
CA LEU A 81 -16.88 -5.70 -1.57
C LEU A 81 -18.16 -4.91 -1.84
N GLN A 82 -18.28 -3.69 -1.31
CA GLN A 82 -19.41 -2.81 -1.59
C GLN A 82 -19.43 -2.35 -3.05
N GLN A 83 -18.27 -1.99 -3.61
CA GLN A 83 -18.14 -1.60 -5.01
C GLN A 83 -18.44 -2.79 -5.94
N GLU A 84 -17.92 -3.97 -5.64
CA GLU A 84 -18.22 -5.19 -6.39
C GLU A 84 -19.71 -5.52 -6.37
N LYS A 85 -20.38 -5.41 -5.20
CA LYS A 85 -21.84 -5.57 -5.11
C LYS A 85 -22.60 -4.52 -5.91
N ALA A 86 -22.17 -3.26 -5.84
CA ALA A 86 -22.78 -2.17 -6.60
C ALA A 86 -22.58 -2.31 -8.11
N GLN A 87 -21.48 -2.95 -8.54
CA GLN A 87 -21.15 -3.20 -9.94
C GLN A 87 -21.58 -4.58 -10.45
N GLY A 88 -22.00 -5.51 -9.58
CA GLY A 88 -22.38 -6.88 -9.97
C GLY A 88 -23.56 -6.98 -10.95
N GLY A 89 -24.31 -5.89 -11.15
CA GLY A 89 -25.34 -5.78 -12.21
C GLY A 89 -24.89 -5.03 -13.47
N ARG A 90 -23.69 -4.44 -13.48
CA ARG A 90 -23.15 -3.68 -14.62
C ARG A 90 -22.35 -4.64 -15.51
N ARG A 91 -22.78 -4.79 -16.76
CA ARG A 91 -22.02 -5.54 -17.77
C ARG A 91 -20.70 -4.82 -18.06
N ALA A 92 -19.62 -5.60 -18.20
CA ALA A 92 -18.34 -5.07 -18.65
C ALA A 92 -18.53 -4.36 -19.99
N THR A 93 -18.34 -3.05 -20.01
CA THR A 93 -18.31 -2.28 -21.25
C THR A 93 -16.93 -2.44 -21.86
N LEU A 94 -16.86 -3.04 -23.04
CA LEU A 94 -15.64 -3.03 -23.84
C LEU A 94 -15.27 -1.57 -24.11
N ILE A 95 -14.19 -1.09 -23.51
CA ILE A 95 -13.59 0.19 -23.89
C ILE A 95 -12.84 -0.11 -25.18
N ASP A 96 -13.52 0.08 -26.31
CA ASP A 96 -12.89 0.01 -27.61
C ASP A 96 -12.02 1.27 -27.78
N SER A 97 -10.71 1.11 -27.70
CA SER A 97 -9.73 2.17 -27.97
C SER A 97 -9.63 2.50 -29.46
N ARG A 98 -10.43 1.87 -30.33
CA ARG A 98 -10.45 2.16 -31.75
C ARG A 98 -10.93 3.60 -31.97
N PRO A 99 -10.10 4.47 -32.57
CA PRO A 99 -10.54 5.81 -32.93
C PRO A 99 -11.75 5.67 -33.87
N SER A 100 -12.82 6.40 -33.57
CA SER A 100 -14.02 6.43 -34.42
C SER A 100 -13.58 6.80 -35.84
N ALA A 101 -13.70 5.87 -36.78
CA ALA A 101 -13.46 6.16 -38.18
C ALA A 101 -14.36 7.35 -38.59
N PRO A 102 -13.82 8.34 -39.34
CA PRO A 102 -14.64 9.44 -39.83
C PRO A 102 -15.76 8.86 -40.70
N LYS A 103 -17.02 9.12 -40.30
CA LYS A 103 -18.18 8.79 -41.13
C LYS A 103 -18.03 9.57 -42.43
N SER A 104 -17.83 8.87 -43.54
CA SER A 104 -17.89 9.47 -44.87
C SER A 104 -19.27 10.10 -45.03
N ILE A 105 -19.26 11.40 -45.33
CA ILE A 105 -20.45 12.16 -45.70
C ILE A 105 -20.79 11.74 -47.12
N ALA A 106 -21.49 10.62 -47.27
CA ALA A 106 -22.12 10.24 -48.52
C ALA A 106 -23.49 9.67 -48.16
N ASP A 107 -24.50 10.39 -48.64
CA ASP A 107 -25.92 10.02 -48.75
C ASP A 107 -26.73 9.87 -47.45
N SER A 108 -27.38 10.97 -47.08
CA SER A 108 -28.74 10.95 -46.53
C SER A 108 -29.34 12.36 -46.66
N ASP A 109 -29.81 12.66 -47.87
CA ASP A 109 -30.90 13.62 -48.05
C ASP A 109 -32.14 13.06 -47.33
N GLY A 110 -32.36 13.58 -46.12
CA GLY A 110 -33.44 13.15 -45.23
C GLY A 110 -33.71 14.25 -44.22
N ALA A 111 -34.52 15.22 -44.63
CA ALA A 111 -34.93 16.36 -43.83
C ALA A 111 -35.40 15.97 -42.41
N ARG A 112 -34.79 16.56 -41.38
CA ARG A 112 -35.47 16.91 -40.10
C ARG A 112 -34.65 17.92 -39.27
N LYS A 113 -35.15 19.15 -39.28
CA LYS A 113 -35.12 20.25 -38.27
C LYS A 113 -33.83 20.48 -37.48
N LYS A 114 -33.13 21.56 -37.84
CA LYS A 114 -32.08 22.22 -37.04
C LYS A 114 -32.66 22.75 -35.72
N LYS A 115 -32.24 22.18 -34.57
CA LYS A 115 -32.31 22.86 -33.28
C LYS A 115 -30.94 23.52 -33.04
N LYS A 116 -30.90 24.85 -33.08
CA LYS A 116 -29.71 25.67 -32.85
C LYS A 116 -29.34 25.60 -31.36
N GLY A 117 -28.43 24.69 -31.02
CA GLY A 117 -27.76 24.59 -29.71
C GLY A 117 -26.27 24.41 -29.97
N LYS A 118 -25.43 25.09 -29.19
CA LYS A 118 -24.02 25.35 -29.47
C LYS A 118 -23.24 24.10 -29.92
N LYS A 119 -22.42 24.30 -30.96
CA LYS A 119 -21.38 23.37 -31.39
C LYS A 119 -20.27 23.46 -30.33
N ASP A 120 -20.38 22.66 -29.28
CA ASP A 120 -19.29 22.50 -28.32
C ASP A 120 -18.15 21.80 -29.05
N SER A 121 -16.97 22.41 -28.98
CA SER A 121 -15.75 21.97 -29.65
C SER A 121 -15.40 20.53 -29.28
N ASP A 122 -15.02 19.73 -30.28
CA ASP A 122 -14.59 18.33 -30.19
C ASP A 122 -13.25 18.12 -29.44
N TYR A 123 -12.93 18.97 -28.46
CA TYR A 123 -11.75 18.85 -27.61
C TYR A 123 -12.16 18.75 -26.15
N PHE A 124 -11.54 17.81 -25.44
CA PHE A 124 -11.68 17.62 -24.00
C PHE A 124 -11.25 18.89 -23.27
N SER A 125 -12.22 19.67 -22.82
CA SER A 125 -11.99 20.80 -21.92
C SER A 125 -12.09 20.27 -20.49
N ALA A 126 -10.98 20.24 -19.77
CA ALA A 126 -10.95 19.82 -18.38
C ALA A 126 -11.88 20.74 -17.55
N HIS A 127 -12.92 20.14 -16.97
CA HIS A 127 -13.87 20.86 -16.13
C HIS A 127 -13.25 21.09 -14.76
N ASP A 128 -12.75 22.30 -14.51
CA ASP A 128 -12.32 22.73 -13.17
C ASP A 128 -13.55 23.10 -12.31
N PRO A 129 -13.85 22.34 -11.23
CA PRO A 129 -14.99 22.62 -10.37
C PRO A 129 -14.86 23.95 -9.60
N VAL A 130 -13.65 24.48 -9.42
CA VAL A 130 -13.42 25.73 -8.69
C VAL A 130 -13.74 26.93 -9.58
N ALA A 131 -13.36 26.88 -10.86
CA ALA A 131 -13.68 27.93 -11.83
C ALA A 131 -15.19 28.06 -12.10
N THR A 132 -15.89 26.92 -12.15
CA THR A 132 -17.35 26.90 -12.35
C THR A 132 -18.12 27.39 -11.12
N ALA A 133 -17.66 27.07 -9.91
CA ALA A 133 -18.21 27.62 -8.67
C ALA A 133 -18.05 29.16 -8.62
N LYS A 134 -16.87 29.69 -8.98
CA LYS A 134 -16.62 31.14 -9.02
C LYS A 134 -17.52 31.86 -10.02
N LYS A 135 -17.68 31.30 -11.23
CA LYS A 135 -18.56 31.86 -12.27
C LYS A 135 -20.04 31.82 -11.88
N LYS A 136 -20.47 30.79 -11.15
CA LYS A 136 -21.85 30.67 -10.64
C LYS A 136 -22.12 31.69 -9.54
N ALA A 137 -21.15 31.93 -8.65
CA ALA A 137 -21.23 32.96 -7.61
C ALA A 137 -21.30 34.38 -8.20
N GLU A 138 -20.48 34.68 -9.21
CA GLU A 138 -20.50 35.99 -9.89
C GLU A 138 -21.83 36.23 -10.62
N LYS A 139 -22.37 35.20 -11.29
CA LYS A 139 -23.66 35.29 -11.97
C LYS A 139 -24.85 35.42 -11.00
N ALA A 140 -24.75 34.82 -9.82
CA ALA A 140 -25.74 35.00 -8.75
C ALA A 140 -25.69 36.42 -8.17
N GLY A 141 -24.49 36.96 -7.93
CA GLY A 141 -24.31 38.35 -7.47
C GLY A 141 -24.86 39.38 -8.44
N ARG A 142 -24.63 39.21 -9.75
CA ARG A 142 -25.20 40.11 -10.77
C ARG A 142 -26.72 40.05 -10.85
N ARG A 143 -27.33 38.87 -10.64
CA ARG A 143 -28.79 38.70 -10.64
C ARG A 143 -29.47 39.31 -9.42
N SER A 144 -28.77 39.37 -8.29
CA SER A 144 -29.28 40.02 -7.08
C SER A 144 -29.15 41.55 -7.12
N ALA A 145 -28.15 42.09 -7.84
CA ALA A 145 -27.97 43.53 -8.03
C ALA A 145 -28.97 44.16 -9.03
N GLU A 146 -29.51 43.38 -9.97
CA GLU A 146 -30.50 43.85 -10.95
C GLU A 146 -31.95 43.81 -10.42
N LYS A 147 -32.15 43.37 -9.17
CA LYS A 147 -33.47 43.24 -8.52
C LYS A 147 -33.62 44.09 -7.26
N SER A 148 -32.74 45.08 -7.06
CA SER A 148 -32.91 46.20 -6.11
C SER A 148 -33.14 47.50 -6.86
#